data_AF-A0A929KIT2-F1
#
_entry.id   AF-A0A929KIT2-F1
#
_cell.length_a   1.000
_cell.length_b   1.000
_cell.length_c   1.000
_cell.angle_alpha   90.00
_cell.angle_beta   90.00
_cell.angle_gamma   90.00
#
_symmetry.space_group_name_H-M   'P 1'
#
loop_
_entity.id
_entity.type
_entity.pdbx_description
1 polymer ?
#
loop_
_entity_poly.entity_id
_entity_poly.type
_entity_poly.pdbx_seq_one_letter_code
_entity_poly.pdbx_strand_id
1 'polypeptide(L)'
;SFDAVFGAQDFALNKDFTSGTKTFNFTKFRYWVSNVTLVNSKGEEYKVPNSYFLVEETSAVPVQDGAFTYPATKREDIVLSNIPLGDYKTVKFSIGVDQKYNDNLSLQTGELSQLNGMTNVSWMWMTSYIFSSVGGKVTESGASKTLLVETGLNANYK
;
A
#
# COMPACT_ATOMS: atom_id res chain seq x y z
N SER A 1 9.50 10.25 -0.31
CA SER A 1 9.57 9.29 0.79
C SER A 1 8.27 9.31 1.55
N PHE A 2 7.79 8.15 1.95
CA PHE A 2 6.61 7.93 2.77
C PHE A 2 7.04 7.21 4.05
N ASP A 3 7.43 7.99 5.05
CA ASP A 3 7.94 7.47 6.33
C ASP A 3 6.79 7.05 7.24
N ALA A 4 6.74 5.77 7.58
CA ALA A 4 5.68 5.20 8.41
C ALA A 4 6.03 5.34 9.90
N VAL A 5 5.09 5.86 10.69
CA VAL A 5 5.27 6.02 12.14
C VAL A 5 4.07 5.51 12.93
N PHE A 6 4.34 5.05 14.15
CA PHE A 6 3.31 4.81 15.16
C PHE A 6 3.40 5.91 16.23
N GLY A 7 2.51 6.89 16.15
CA GLY A 7 2.62 8.11 16.96
C GLY A 7 3.88 8.88 16.58
N ALA A 8 4.87 8.93 17.48
CA ALA A 8 6.17 9.55 17.24
C ALA A 8 7.31 8.52 17.04
N GLN A 9 7.00 7.22 17.04
CA GLN A 9 8.00 6.17 16.89
C GLN A 9 8.10 5.70 15.45
N ASP A 10 9.32 5.43 14.99
CA ASP A 10 9.57 4.71 13.74
C ASP A 10 8.83 3.37 13.72
N PHE A 11 8.07 3.16 12.65
CA PHE A 11 7.31 1.93 12.43
C PHE A 11 8.25 0.80 12.02
N ALA A 12 8.02 -0.38 12.58
CA ALA A 12 8.74 -1.60 12.21
C ALA A 12 7.87 -2.82 12.51
N LEU A 13 7.99 -3.86 11.69
CA LEU A 13 7.32 -5.12 11.93
C LEU A 13 7.90 -5.87 13.13
N ASN A 14 7.08 -6.75 13.72
CA ASN A 14 7.44 -7.62 14.84
C ASN A 14 7.92 -6.86 16.10
N LYS A 15 7.69 -5.55 16.15
CA LYS A 15 7.95 -4.67 17.28
C LYS A 15 6.63 -4.36 18.01
N ASP A 16 6.70 -4.33 19.33
CA ASP A 16 5.56 -3.95 20.16
C ASP A 16 5.42 -2.42 20.23
N PHE A 17 4.21 -1.94 19.95
CA PHE A 17 3.81 -0.54 20.07
C PHE A 17 2.65 -0.44 21.05
N THR A 18 2.81 0.36 22.11
CA THR A 18 1.77 0.53 23.13
C THR A 18 1.00 1.83 22.90
N SER A 19 -0.33 1.75 22.96
CA SER A 19 -1.23 2.91 22.99
C SER A 19 -2.33 2.64 24.02
N GLY A 20 -2.31 3.41 25.12
CA GLY A 20 -3.17 3.15 26.27
C GLY A 20 -2.91 1.76 26.87
N THR A 21 -3.98 0.98 27.03
CA THR A 21 -3.96 -0.41 27.54
C THR A 21 -3.65 -1.46 26.46
N LYS A 22 -3.50 -1.05 25.21
CA LYS A 22 -3.33 -1.95 24.06
C LYS A 22 -1.88 -1.97 23.60
N THR A 23 -1.39 -3.17 23.30
CA THR A 23 -0.10 -3.39 22.65
C THR A 23 -0.33 -3.99 21.27
N PHE A 24 0.12 -3.30 20.24
CA PHE A 24 0.06 -3.70 18.84
C PHE A 24 1.39 -4.30 18.42
N ASN A 25 1.33 -5.39 17.67
CA ASN A 25 2.51 -5.97 17.03
C ASN A 25 2.13 -6.25 15.57
N PHE A 26 2.74 -5.51 14.65
CA PHE A 26 2.39 -5.54 13.23
C PHE A 26 3.23 -6.55 12.46
N THR A 27 2.60 -7.24 11.52
CA THR A 27 3.27 -8.20 10.61
C THR A 27 3.18 -7.77 9.15
N LYS A 28 2.33 -6.78 8.83
CA LYS A 28 2.28 -6.10 7.55
C LYS A 28 1.70 -4.69 7.69
N PHE A 29 2.23 -3.77 6.90
CA PHE A 29 1.62 -2.49 6.55
C PHE A 29 1.91 -2.20 5.09
N ARG A 30 0.88 -2.18 4.25
CA ARG A 30 1.04 -2.11 2.78
C ARG A 30 -0.03 -1.20 2.20
N TYR A 31 0.30 -0.37 1.22
CA TYR A 31 -0.69 0.46 0.52
C TYR A 31 -0.22 0.90 -0.86
N TRP A 32 -1.18 1.14 -1.74
CA TRP A 32 -0.93 1.67 -3.07
C TRP A 32 -0.91 3.19 -3.06
N VAL A 33 0.18 3.76 -3.56
CA VAL A 33 0.25 5.18 -3.97
C VAL A 33 0.05 5.21 -5.49
N SER A 34 -0.92 5.99 -5.95
CA SER A 34 -1.27 6.03 -7.37
C SER A 34 -1.47 7.45 -7.91
N ASN A 35 -1.58 7.58 -9.22
CA ASN A 35 -1.95 8.81 -9.93
C ASN A 35 -1.11 10.04 -9.52
N VAL A 36 0.20 9.83 -9.36
CA VAL A 36 1.16 10.87 -9.01
C VAL A 36 1.15 11.97 -10.08
N THR A 37 0.95 13.21 -9.63
CA THR A 37 0.92 14.40 -10.47
C THR A 37 1.83 15.46 -9.86
N LEU A 38 2.76 15.97 -10.65
CA LEU A 38 3.65 17.05 -10.25
C LEU A 38 3.08 18.38 -10.73
N VAL A 39 3.11 19.41 -9.89
CA VAL A 39 2.60 20.75 -10.23
C VAL A 39 3.72 21.76 -10.11
N ASN A 40 3.92 22.55 -11.17
CA ASN A 40 4.94 23.59 -11.20
C ASN A 40 4.48 24.90 -10.55
N SER A 41 5.37 25.89 -10.48
CA SER A 41 5.06 27.20 -9.87
C SER A 41 3.99 28.01 -10.62
N LYS A 42 3.65 27.63 -11.86
CA LYS A 42 2.60 28.26 -12.66
C LYS A 42 1.24 27.53 -12.52
N GLY A 43 1.19 26.45 -11.74
CA GLY A 43 0.00 25.62 -11.60
C GLY A 43 -0.20 24.60 -12.73
N GLU A 44 0.77 24.45 -13.64
CA GLU A 44 0.69 23.45 -14.70
C GLU A 44 0.95 22.05 -14.12
N GLU A 45 0.09 21.10 -14.49
CA GLU A 45 0.15 19.73 -14.00
C GLU A 45 0.85 18.80 -15.00
N TYR A 46 1.82 18.03 -14.49
CA TYR A 46 2.41 16.90 -15.18
C TYR A 46 1.95 15.60 -14.51
N LYS A 47 1.07 14.86 -15.18
CA LYS A 47 0.63 13.54 -14.73
C LYS A 47 1.73 12.53 -15.00
N VAL A 48 2.30 11.94 -13.96
CA VAL A 48 3.37 10.95 -14.11
C VAL A 48 2.76 9.67 -14.70
N PRO A 49 3.24 9.19 -15.86
CA PRO A 49 2.70 7.99 -16.48
C PRO A 49 2.89 6.75 -15.59
N ASN A 50 1.96 5.79 -15.69
CA ASN A 50 2.06 4.48 -15.01
C ASN A 50 2.28 4.58 -13.48
N SER A 51 1.69 5.59 -12.86
CA SER A 51 1.89 5.89 -11.43
C SER A 51 1.09 4.94 -10.54
N TYR A 52 1.68 3.77 -10.28
CA TYR A 52 1.18 2.79 -9.33
C TYR A 52 2.37 2.18 -8.62
N PHE A 53 2.50 2.48 -7.32
CA PHE A 53 3.64 2.11 -6.52
C PHE A 53 3.18 1.47 -5.22
N LEU A 54 3.71 0.29 -4.93
CA LEU A 54 3.46 -0.37 -3.65
C LEU A 54 4.44 0.16 -2.62
N VAL A 55 3.91 0.82 -1.60
CA VAL A 55 4.65 1.25 -0.40
C VAL A 55 4.32 0.26 0.71
N GLU A 56 5.34 -0.29 1.36
CA GLU A 56 5.11 -1.39 2.28
C GLU A 56 6.23 -1.64 3.27
N GLU A 57 5.84 -2.24 4.39
CA GLU A 57 6.68 -3.12 5.18
C GLU A 57 5.90 -4.44 5.35
N THR A 58 6.41 -5.53 4.80
CA THR A 58 5.74 -6.84 4.82
C THR A 58 6.72 -7.99 5.07
N SER A 59 6.23 -9.01 5.77
CA SER A 59 6.84 -10.34 5.73
C SER A 59 6.56 -11.01 4.39
N ALA A 60 7.22 -12.15 4.11
CA ALA A 60 6.94 -12.93 2.92
C ALA A 60 5.46 -13.36 2.86
N VAL A 61 4.83 -13.18 1.70
CA VAL A 61 3.40 -13.46 1.50
C VAL A 61 3.24 -14.60 0.48
N PRO A 62 2.61 -15.73 0.84
CA PRO A 62 2.23 -16.73 -0.14
C PRO A 62 1.14 -16.18 -1.06
N VAL A 63 1.30 -16.33 -2.37
CA VAL A 63 0.33 -15.89 -3.39
C VAL A 63 0.02 -17.04 -4.36
N GLN A 64 -1.15 -16.98 -5.00
CA GLN A 64 -1.69 -18.07 -5.83
C GLN A 64 -1.68 -19.42 -5.08
N ASP A 65 -2.44 -19.50 -3.98
CA ASP A 65 -2.56 -20.71 -3.16
C ASP A 65 -1.20 -21.30 -2.70
N GLY A 66 -0.19 -20.44 -2.55
CA GLY A 66 1.15 -20.81 -2.11
C GLY A 66 2.10 -21.27 -3.22
N ALA A 67 1.69 -21.21 -4.49
CA ALA A 67 2.56 -21.54 -5.62
C ALA A 67 3.72 -20.54 -5.79
N PHE A 68 3.53 -19.29 -5.38
CA PHE A 68 4.54 -18.25 -5.40
C PHE A 68 4.65 -17.57 -4.05
N THR A 69 5.80 -16.94 -3.80
CA THR A 69 6.05 -16.16 -2.59
C THR A 69 6.46 -14.76 -2.99
N TYR A 70 5.65 -13.77 -2.59
CA TYR A 70 6.08 -12.38 -2.58
C TYR A 70 7.09 -12.21 -1.44
N PRO A 71 8.29 -11.65 -1.69
CA PRO A 71 9.35 -11.60 -0.69
C PRO A 71 8.98 -10.69 0.49
N ALA A 72 9.72 -10.84 1.59
CA ALA A 72 9.70 -9.81 2.64
C ALA A 72 10.34 -8.53 2.08
N THR A 73 9.63 -7.41 2.18
CA THR A 73 10.01 -6.14 1.57
C THR A 73 9.74 -5.00 2.55
N LYS A 74 10.67 -4.05 2.63
CA LYS A 74 10.45 -2.71 3.19
C LYS A 74 10.76 -1.69 2.11
N ARG A 75 9.80 -0.83 1.79
CA ARG A 75 9.92 0.24 0.82
C ARG A 75 9.08 1.44 1.25
N GLU A 76 9.77 2.55 1.47
CA GLU A 76 9.19 3.85 1.81
C GLU A 76 9.48 4.90 0.72
N ASP A 77 10.37 4.58 -0.21
CA ASP A 77 10.78 5.47 -1.30
C ASP A 77 10.19 5.05 -2.65
N ILE A 78 9.61 6.04 -3.33
CA ILE A 78 9.16 5.95 -4.71
C ILE A 78 10.10 6.80 -5.56
N VAL A 79 10.66 6.18 -6.60
CA VAL A 79 11.50 6.85 -7.58
C VAL A 79 10.65 7.17 -8.81
N LEU A 80 10.50 8.46 -9.10
CA LEU A 80 9.83 8.94 -10.30
C LEU A 80 10.89 9.15 -11.39
N SER A 81 10.84 8.33 -12.44
CA SER A 81 11.80 8.36 -13.54
C SER A 81 11.24 9.09 -14.75
N ASN A 82 12.13 9.61 -15.61
CA ASN A 82 11.78 10.28 -16.88
C ASN A 82 10.86 11.49 -16.70
N ILE A 83 11.03 12.21 -15.60
CA ILE A 83 10.30 13.46 -15.35
C ILE A 83 10.93 14.57 -16.21
N PRO A 84 10.12 15.33 -16.99
CA PRO A 84 10.62 16.47 -17.74
C PRO A 84 11.37 17.45 -16.83
N LEU A 85 12.41 18.08 -17.36
CA LEU A 85 13.13 19.11 -16.61
C LEU A 85 12.18 20.26 -16.28
N GLY A 86 12.07 20.61 -15.01
CA GLY A 86 11.24 21.71 -14.54
C GLY A 86 11.22 21.83 -13.02
N ASP A 87 10.78 22.99 -12.54
CA ASP A 87 10.63 23.27 -11.12
C ASP A 87 9.22 22.88 -10.65
N TYR A 88 9.12 21.75 -9.96
CA TYR A 88 7.87 21.26 -9.36
C TYR A 88 7.82 21.61 -7.87
N LYS A 89 6.70 22.20 -7.43
CA LYS A 89 6.51 22.66 -6.05
C LYS A 89 5.49 21.84 -5.27
N THR A 90 4.63 21.11 -5.97
CA THR A 90 3.60 20.29 -5.33
C THR A 90 3.57 18.91 -5.96
N VAL A 91 3.38 17.90 -5.11
CA VAL A 91 3.07 16.53 -5.52
C VAL A 91 1.65 16.24 -5.07
N LYS A 92 0.81 15.79 -6.01
CA LYS A 92 -0.50 15.21 -5.75
C LYS A 92 -0.40 13.72 -6.00
N PHE A 93 -1.10 12.92 -5.21
CA PHE A 93 -1.21 11.48 -5.40
C PHE A 93 -2.51 11.00 -4.78
N SER A 94 -2.87 9.78 -5.11
CA SER A 94 -4.00 9.06 -4.56
C SER A 94 -3.54 7.87 -3.73
N ILE A 95 -4.40 7.41 -2.83
CA ILE A 95 -4.24 6.16 -2.09
C ILE A 95 -5.25 5.15 -2.62
N GLY A 96 -4.74 3.98 -3.03
CA GLY A 96 -5.51 2.91 -3.64
C GLY A 96 -5.39 2.84 -5.15
N VAL A 97 -6.29 2.07 -5.77
CA VAL A 97 -6.30 1.80 -7.21
C VAL A 97 -7.57 2.36 -7.82
N ASP A 98 -7.47 3.09 -8.94
CA ASP A 98 -8.66 3.67 -9.55
C ASP A 98 -9.60 2.58 -10.11
N GLN A 99 -10.88 2.92 -10.21
CA GLN A 99 -11.94 1.99 -10.57
C GLN A 99 -11.66 1.20 -11.86
N LYS A 100 -11.03 1.82 -12.87
CA LYS A 100 -10.75 1.16 -14.15
C LYS A 100 -9.91 -0.10 -13.97
N TYR A 101 -8.92 -0.05 -13.08
CA TYR A 101 -8.00 -1.16 -12.80
C TYR A 101 -8.52 -2.05 -11.68
N ASN A 102 -9.26 -1.49 -10.71
CA ASN A 102 -9.84 -2.26 -9.62
C ASN A 102 -10.98 -3.19 -10.08
N ASP A 103 -11.79 -2.75 -11.04
CA ASP A 103 -12.89 -3.53 -11.61
C ASP A 103 -12.41 -4.51 -12.71
N ASN A 104 -11.17 -4.37 -13.18
CA ASN A 104 -10.61 -5.21 -14.24
C ASN A 104 -9.12 -5.49 -14.05
N LEU A 105 -8.82 -6.56 -13.31
CA LEU A 105 -7.48 -7.05 -13.00
C LEU A 105 -6.67 -7.54 -14.22
N SER A 106 -7.29 -7.70 -15.39
CA SER A 106 -6.54 -8.01 -16.63
C SER A 106 -5.77 -6.80 -17.16
N LEU A 107 -6.16 -5.58 -16.77
CA LEU A 107 -5.44 -4.37 -17.11
C LEU A 107 -4.25 -4.20 -16.16
N GLN A 108 -3.06 -4.03 -16.73
CA GLN A 108 -1.83 -3.79 -15.99
C GLN A 108 -1.26 -2.42 -16.32
N THR A 109 -0.69 -1.76 -15.30
CA THR A 109 0.03 -0.49 -15.43
C THR A 109 0.90 -0.30 -14.19
N GLY A 110 2.05 0.36 -14.37
CA GLY A 110 3.00 0.55 -13.28
C GLY A 110 3.37 -0.78 -12.61
N GLU A 111 3.29 -0.81 -11.29
CA GLU A 111 3.58 -2.01 -10.50
C GLU A 111 2.34 -2.88 -10.22
N LEU A 112 1.15 -2.54 -10.74
CA LEU A 112 -0.06 -3.32 -10.49
C LEU A 112 0.09 -4.75 -11.00
N SER A 113 0.04 -5.70 -10.07
CA SER A 113 0.09 -7.12 -10.35
C SER A 113 -0.67 -7.89 -9.28
N GLN A 114 -1.40 -8.90 -9.75
CA GLN A 114 -2.04 -9.93 -8.95
C GLN A 114 -1.05 -10.70 -8.06
N LEU A 115 0.22 -10.78 -8.46
CA LEU A 115 1.27 -11.49 -7.72
C LEU A 115 1.84 -10.70 -6.54
N ASN A 116 1.44 -9.44 -6.35
CA ASN A 116 1.92 -8.64 -5.22
C ASN A 116 1.26 -9.00 -3.89
N GLY A 117 0.27 -9.91 -3.89
CA GLY A 117 -0.46 -10.30 -2.68
C GLY A 117 -1.32 -9.17 -2.11
N MET A 118 -1.77 -8.27 -2.98
CA MET A 118 -2.65 -7.13 -2.65
C MET A 118 -3.96 -7.24 -3.45
N THR A 119 -4.56 -8.42 -3.47
CA THR A 119 -5.83 -8.70 -4.17
C THR A 119 -6.78 -9.49 -3.29
N ASN A 120 -8.07 -9.20 -3.40
CA ASN A 120 -9.10 -10.05 -2.83
C ASN A 120 -9.24 -11.33 -3.66
N VAL A 121 -9.48 -12.46 -2.97
CA VAL A 121 -9.74 -13.75 -3.60
C VAL A 121 -11.14 -14.22 -3.23
N SER A 122 -11.94 -14.54 -4.22
CA SER A 122 -13.26 -15.16 -4.06
C SER A 122 -13.38 -16.35 -4.99
N TRP A 123 -13.71 -17.51 -4.43
CA TRP A 123 -13.92 -18.74 -5.21
C TRP A 123 -12.73 -19.08 -6.13
N MET A 124 -11.51 -18.96 -5.60
CA MET A 124 -10.22 -19.16 -6.30
C MET A 124 -9.88 -18.11 -7.38
N TRP A 125 -10.69 -17.06 -7.54
CA TRP A 125 -10.45 -15.96 -8.48
C TRP A 125 -10.03 -14.70 -7.74
N MET A 126 -9.05 -13.99 -8.28
CA MET A 126 -8.74 -12.63 -7.84
C MET A 126 -9.78 -11.67 -8.40
N THR A 127 -10.41 -10.88 -7.53
CA THR A 127 -11.62 -10.10 -7.89
C THR A 127 -11.41 -8.59 -7.86
N SER A 128 -10.55 -8.08 -6.99
CA SER A 128 -10.19 -6.65 -6.93
C SER A 128 -8.85 -6.46 -6.21
N TYR A 129 -8.29 -5.25 -6.28
CA TYR A 129 -7.13 -4.87 -5.48
C TYR A 129 -7.52 -4.51 -4.05
N ILE A 130 -6.64 -4.87 -3.10
CA ILE A 130 -6.63 -4.31 -1.75
C ILE A 130 -5.83 -3.01 -1.84
N PHE A 131 -6.40 -1.90 -1.38
CA PHE A 131 -5.79 -0.56 -1.48
C PHE A 131 -4.81 -0.31 -0.34
N SER A 132 -5.19 -0.72 0.86
CA SER A 132 -4.36 -0.69 2.06
C SER A 132 -4.59 -1.94 2.89
N SER A 133 -3.54 -2.46 3.52
CA SER A 133 -3.61 -3.63 4.39
C SER A 133 -2.71 -3.43 5.61
N VAL A 134 -3.31 -3.48 6.81
CA VAL A 134 -2.62 -3.52 8.11
C VAL A 134 -2.94 -4.86 8.74
N GLY A 135 -1.91 -5.58 9.19
CA GLY A 135 -2.06 -6.88 9.82
C GLY A 135 -1.13 -7.06 11.00
N GLY A 136 -1.52 -7.94 11.92
CA GLY A 136 -0.75 -8.29 13.09
C GLY A 136 -1.63 -8.80 14.23
N LYS A 137 -1.30 -8.41 15.45
CA LYS A 137 -2.08 -8.71 16.65
C LYS A 137 -2.19 -7.49 17.56
N VAL A 138 -3.28 -7.44 18.31
CA VAL A 138 -3.46 -6.51 19.43
C VAL A 138 -3.64 -7.30 20.72
N THR A 139 -2.91 -6.91 21.75
CA THR A 139 -2.96 -7.52 23.08
C THR A 139 -3.47 -6.50 24.09
N GLU A 140 -4.42 -6.91 24.92
CA GLU A 140 -4.98 -6.09 26.00
C GLU A 140 -5.32 -7.00 27.18
N SER A 141 -4.89 -6.61 28.39
CA SER A 141 -5.12 -7.39 29.63
C SER A 141 -4.70 -8.87 29.52
N GLY A 142 -3.60 -9.15 28.82
CA GLY A 142 -3.06 -10.49 28.62
C GLY A 142 -3.74 -11.33 27.53
N ALA A 143 -4.80 -10.83 26.89
CA ALA A 143 -5.47 -11.50 25.77
C ALA A 143 -5.04 -10.92 24.42
N SER A 144 -4.61 -11.77 23.49
CA SER A 144 -4.24 -11.36 22.12
C SER A 144 -5.34 -11.70 21.12
N LYS A 145 -5.60 -10.78 20.18
CA LYS A 145 -6.49 -10.97 19.03
C LYS A 145 -5.78 -10.60 17.73
N THR A 146 -6.14 -11.28 16.65
CA THR A 146 -5.67 -10.92 15.30
C THR A 146 -6.18 -9.53 14.93
N LEU A 147 -5.28 -8.71 14.40
CA LEU A 147 -5.59 -7.44 13.75
C LEU A 147 -5.48 -7.66 12.25
N LEU A 148 -6.56 -7.37 11.52
CA LEU A 148 -6.56 -7.28 10.07
C LEU A 148 -7.50 -6.14 9.67
N VAL A 149 -6.96 -5.15 8.98
CA VAL A 149 -7.72 -4.00 8.46
C VAL A 149 -7.34 -3.83 7.00
N GLU A 150 -8.32 -3.95 6.12
CA GLU A 150 -8.12 -3.85 4.68
C GLU A 150 -9.15 -2.89 4.07
N THR A 151 -8.74 -2.17 3.04
CA THR A 151 -9.63 -1.34 2.20
C THR A 151 -9.48 -1.78 0.74
N GLY A 152 -10.47 -1.51 -0.10
CA GLY A 152 -10.43 -1.94 -1.51
C GLY A 152 -11.72 -1.73 -2.31
N LEU A 153 -12.75 -1.14 -1.70
CA LEU A 153 -13.92 -0.70 -2.45
C LEU A 153 -13.55 0.56 -3.24
N ASN A 154 -14.15 0.77 -4.41
CA ASN A 154 -13.94 1.99 -5.20
C ASN A 154 -14.22 3.27 -4.39
N ALA A 155 -15.14 3.23 -3.43
CA ALA A 155 -15.42 4.34 -2.51
C ALA A 155 -14.25 4.69 -1.56
N ASN A 156 -13.33 3.74 -1.33
CA ASN A 156 -12.12 3.93 -0.53
C ASN A 156 -11.00 4.62 -1.33
N TYR A 157 -11.11 4.73 -2.65
CA TYR A 157 -10.17 5.49 -3.46
C TYR A 157 -10.20 6.96 -3.03
N LYS A 158 -9.02 7.54 -2.77
CA LYS A 158 -8.83 8.93 -2.33
C LYS A 158 -7.69 9.58 -3.09
#